data_AF-A0A923IG96-F1
#
_entry.id   AF-A0A923IG96-F1
#
_cell.length_a   1.000
_cell.length_b   1.000
_cell.length_c   1.000
_cell.angle_alpha   90.00
_cell.angle_beta   90.00
_cell.angle_gamma   90.00
#
_symmetry.space_group_name_H-M   'P 1'
#
loop_
_entity.id
_entity.type
_entity.pdbx_description
1 polymer ?
#
loop_
_entity_poly.entity_id
_entity_poly.type
_entity_poly.pdbx_seq_one_letter_code
_entity_poly.pdbx_strand_id
1 'polypeptide(L)'
;MRKPRFYRKDNMIFEKKQDRRCSQGNLTRLFVVGLLVISFGACASSSTVAPGKESARGIAGGPVEKAGLFGKPPADAMMFNEGVSWLGLKDKPADYAKAKGIFAILAQNYPQSKWRPQAEAFMQLIDAIQSLQAKHLSSQDLAEKLKQDQKQFKKDIQALISKLEVENAGLVQENEKLRKDIELLKQLEVQLDKRGKMLR
;
A
#
# COMPACT_ATOMS: atom_id res chain seq x y z
N MET A 1 63.82 4.20 -13.44
CA MET A 1 62.84 4.61 -12.41
C MET A 1 61.47 4.04 -12.77
N ARG A 2 60.96 3.08 -12.00
CA ARG A 2 59.69 2.36 -12.25
C ARG A 2 58.55 3.10 -11.55
N LYS A 3 57.49 3.46 -12.29
CA LYS A 3 56.26 4.07 -11.73
C LYS A 3 55.37 2.98 -11.12
N PRO A 4 54.76 3.21 -9.95
CA PRO A 4 53.77 2.27 -9.41
C PRO A 4 52.43 2.43 -10.13
N ARG A 5 51.82 1.31 -10.53
CA ARG A 5 50.41 1.24 -10.96
C ARG A 5 49.56 1.02 -9.72
N PHE A 6 48.71 1.99 -9.39
CA PHE A 6 47.61 1.78 -8.45
C PHE A 6 46.45 1.12 -9.19
N TYR A 7 46.23 -0.17 -8.92
CA TYR A 7 44.96 -0.84 -9.23
C TYR A 7 43.99 -0.58 -8.08
N ARG A 8 43.00 0.29 -8.31
CA ARG A 8 41.85 0.46 -7.42
C ARG A 8 40.86 -0.66 -7.73
N LYS A 9 40.73 -1.62 -6.81
CA LYS A 9 39.99 -2.87 -6.98
C LYS A 9 38.95 -2.97 -5.88
N ASP A 10 37.97 -2.08 -5.86
CA ASP A 10 36.83 -2.16 -4.94
C ASP A 10 35.55 -1.68 -5.64
N ASN A 11 34.45 -2.36 -5.30
CA ASN A 11 33.05 -2.17 -5.72
C ASN A 11 32.56 -2.97 -6.94
N MET A 12 32.63 -4.30 -6.83
CA MET A 12 31.69 -5.23 -7.49
C MET A 12 30.97 -6.14 -6.47
N ILE A 13 30.39 -5.54 -5.42
CA ILE A 13 29.55 -6.28 -4.47
C ILE A 13 28.30 -5.44 -4.14
N PHE A 14 27.43 -5.19 -5.12
CA PHE A 14 26.10 -4.64 -4.80
C PHE A 14 24.95 -5.07 -5.73
N GLU A 15 25.11 -6.14 -6.52
CA GLU A 15 24.04 -6.57 -7.45
C GLU A 15 23.34 -7.91 -7.12
N LYS A 16 23.74 -8.64 -6.07
CA LYS A 16 23.22 -10.02 -5.88
C LYS A 16 22.04 -10.18 -4.90
N LYS A 17 21.34 -9.10 -4.52
CA LYS A 17 20.24 -9.14 -3.53
C LYS A 17 18.83 -8.81 -4.07
N GLN A 18 18.67 -8.47 -5.35
CA GLN A 18 17.34 -8.09 -5.88
C GLN A 18 16.50 -9.24 -6.45
N ASP A 19 17.08 -10.39 -6.81
CA ASP A 19 16.33 -11.46 -7.48
C ASP A 19 15.48 -12.37 -6.57
N ARG A 20 15.59 -12.27 -5.24
CA ARG A 20 14.81 -13.14 -4.34
C ARG A 20 13.41 -12.65 -3.99
N ARG A 21 12.95 -11.52 -4.55
CA ARG A 21 11.61 -10.97 -4.23
C ARG A 21 10.49 -11.30 -5.21
N CYS A 22 10.79 -11.87 -6.39
CA CYS A 22 9.74 -12.20 -7.37
C CYS A 22 9.13 -13.61 -7.24
N SER A 23 9.73 -14.52 -6.45
CA SER A 23 9.23 -15.90 -6.33
C SER A 23 8.26 -16.13 -5.14
N GLN A 24 8.27 -15.24 -4.14
CA GLN A 24 7.51 -15.44 -2.90
C GLN A 24 5.99 -15.16 -3.02
N GLY A 25 5.57 -14.40 -4.04
CA GLY A 25 4.16 -14.04 -4.27
C GLY A 25 3.31 -15.14 -4.92
N ASN A 26 3.94 -16.08 -5.65
CA ASN A 26 3.20 -17.14 -6.35
C ASN A 26 2.91 -18.34 -5.45
N LEU A 27 3.82 -18.65 -4.51
CA LEU A 27 3.63 -19.74 -3.55
C LEU A 27 2.51 -19.44 -2.54
N THR A 28 2.46 -18.21 -2.02
CA THR A 28 1.39 -17.77 -1.13
C THR A 28 0.03 -17.74 -1.82
N ARG A 29 -0.02 -17.35 -3.11
CA ARG A 29 -1.25 -17.42 -3.92
C ARG A 29 -1.71 -18.85 -4.17
N LEU A 30 -0.79 -19.78 -4.47
CA LEU A 30 -1.11 -21.20 -4.62
C LEU A 30 -1.62 -21.84 -3.32
N PHE A 31 -1.04 -21.48 -2.16
CA PHE A 31 -1.52 -21.94 -0.86
C PHE A 31 -2.93 -21.43 -0.53
N VAL A 32 -3.22 -20.16 -0.83
CA VAL A 32 -4.55 -19.58 -0.58
C VAL A 32 -5.61 -20.20 -1.50
N VAL A 33 -5.30 -20.41 -2.78
CA VAL A 33 -6.23 -21.06 -3.72
C VAL A 33 -6.47 -22.53 -3.32
N GLY A 34 -5.43 -23.25 -2.89
CA GLY A 34 -5.56 -24.62 -2.39
C GLY A 34 -6.46 -24.76 -1.17
N LEU A 35 -6.33 -23.89 -0.16
CA LEU A 35 -7.19 -23.87 1.03
C LEU A 35 -8.65 -23.54 0.69
N LEU A 36 -8.88 -22.70 -0.32
CA LEU A 36 -10.21 -22.30 -0.75
C LEU A 36 -10.95 -23.45 -1.44
N VAL A 37 -10.26 -24.26 -2.26
CA VAL A 37 -10.84 -25.44 -2.93
C VAL A 37 -11.22 -26.54 -1.94
N ILE A 38 -10.42 -26.76 -0.88
CA ILE A 38 -10.73 -27.78 0.15
C ILE A 38 -11.97 -27.38 0.97
N SER A 39 -12.21 -26.09 1.17
CA SER A 39 -13.34 -25.59 1.98
C SER A 39 -14.69 -25.68 1.27
N PHE A 40 -14.74 -25.69 -0.07
CA PHE A 40 -15.99 -25.83 -0.84
C PHE A 40 -16.39 -27.29 -1.13
N GLY A 41 -15.53 -28.27 -0.84
CA GLY A 41 -15.79 -29.68 -1.11
C GLY A 41 -16.53 -30.46 0.00
N ALA A 42 -16.80 -29.84 1.17
CA ALA A 42 -17.27 -30.57 2.36
C ALA A 42 -18.80 -30.50 2.62
N CYS A 43 -19.59 -29.82 1.77
CA CYS A 43 -21.04 -29.74 1.94
C CYS A 43 -21.80 -30.55 0.88
N ALA A 44 -21.56 -31.86 0.82
CA ALA A 44 -22.41 -32.78 0.08
C ALA A 44 -22.43 -34.15 0.75
N SER A 45 -23.05 -34.26 1.93
CA SER A 45 -23.49 -35.55 2.46
C SER A 45 -24.63 -35.41 3.48
N SER A 46 -25.72 -36.10 3.14
CA SER A 46 -26.86 -36.56 3.96
C SER A 46 -28.16 -35.74 3.95
N SER A 47 -28.98 -36.05 2.95
CA SER A 47 -30.43 -36.18 3.10
C SER A 47 -30.76 -37.54 3.74
N THR A 48 -31.78 -37.63 4.60
CA THR A 48 -32.97 -38.47 4.36
C THR A 48 -33.96 -38.39 5.54
N VAL A 49 -35.21 -38.21 5.14
CA VAL A 49 -36.45 -38.14 5.91
C VAL A 49 -36.83 -39.54 6.43
N ALA A 50 -37.44 -39.62 7.62
CA ALA A 50 -38.43 -40.66 7.92
C ALA A 50 -39.56 -40.11 8.82
N PRO A 51 -40.84 -40.47 8.56
CA PRO A 51 -42.01 -39.87 9.17
C PRO A 51 -42.60 -40.68 10.34
N GLY A 52 -43.37 -39.99 11.17
CA GLY A 52 -44.52 -40.55 11.89
C GLY A 52 -44.31 -40.95 13.36
N LYS A 53 -45.00 -40.23 14.26
CA LYS A 53 -46.10 -40.79 15.07
C LYS A 53 -46.74 -39.72 15.96
N GLU A 54 -48.07 -39.63 15.82
CA GLU A 54 -48.97 -38.97 16.75
C GLU A 54 -48.82 -39.52 18.17
N SER A 55 -48.88 -38.64 19.16
CA SER A 55 -49.48 -38.97 20.46
C SER A 55 -50.01 -37.69 21.09
N ALA A 56 -51.32 -37.56 21.09
CA ALA A 56 -52.05 -36.56 21.84
C ALA A 56 -51.88 -36.77 23.35
N ARG A 57 -51.60 -35.70 24.09
CA ARG A 57 -52.17 -35.43 25.42
C ARG A 57 -51.90 -33.98 25.81
N GLY A 58 -52.95 -33.17 25.87
CA GLY A 58 -52.89 -31.76 26.19
C GLY A 58 -52.73 -31.48 27.69
N ILE A 59 -52.18 -30.29 28.00
CA ILE A 59 -52.41 -29.56 29.25
C ILE A 59 -52.37 -28.05 28.96
N ALA A 60 -53.45 -27.38 29.35
CA ALA A 60 -53.59 -25.99 29.80
C ALA A 60 -53.02 -24.82 28.98
N GLY A 61 -53.94 -24.12 28.32
CA GLY A 61 -54.24 -22.71 28.60
C GLY A 61 -53.08 -21.74 28.84
N GLY A 62 -52.63 -21.09 27.76
CA GLY A 62 -52.08 -19.75 27.79
C GLY A 62 -52.62 -18.98 26.59
N PRO A 63 -52.95 -17.67 26.71
CA PRO A 63 -53.34 -16.89 25.56
C PRO A 63 -52.09 -16.70 24.69
N VAL A 64 -51.95 -17.56 23.69
CA VAL A 64 -51.05 -17.31 22.58
C VAL A 64 -51.64 -16.12 21.85
N GLU A 65 -51.08 -14.94 22.14
CA GLU A 65 -51.24 -13.76 21.30
C GLU A 65 -50.96 -14.21 19.86
N LYS A 66 -52.03 -14.33 19.08
CA LYS A 66 -51.94 -14.48 17.64
C LYS A 66 -51.42 -13.15 17.10
N ALA A 67 -50.11 -12.96 17.16
CA ALA A 67 -49.43 -12.00 16.32
C ALA A 67 -49.74 -12.41 14.88
N GLY A 68 -50.64 -11.67 14.25
CA GLY A 68 -51.06 -11.94 12.88
C GLY A 68 -49.84 -12.09 11.98
N LEU A 69 -49.86 -13.09 11.11
CA LEU A 69 -48.84 -13.35 10.08
C LEU A 69 -48.64 -12.17 9.09
N PHE A 70 -49.41 -11.09 9.23
CA PHE A 70 -49.32 -9.82 8.50
C PHE A 70 -49.38 -8.59 9.43
N GLY A 71 -48.94 -8.72 10.68
CA GLY A 71 -48.75 -7.59 11.58
C GLY A 71 -47.64 -6.66 11.06
N LYS A 72 -47.82 -5.35 11.22
CA LYS A 72 -46.77 -4.36 10.92
C LYS A 72 -45.45 -4.80 11.59
N PRO A 73 -44.30 -4.69 10.90
CA PRO A 73 -43.03 -5.07 11.49
C PRO A 73 -42.84 -4.30 12.80
N PRO A 74 -42.26 -4.95 13.83
CA PRO A 74 -42.02 -4.29 15.09
C PRO A 74 -41.08 -3.09 14.88
N ALA A 75 -41.29 -2.03 15.66
CA ALA A 75 -40.64 -0.73 15.42
C ALA A 75 -39.10 -0.81 15.42
N ASP A 76 -38.53 -1.70 16.23
CA ASP A 76 -37.10 -2.00 16.28
C ASP A 76 -36.57 -2.58 14.95
N ALA A 77 -37.32 -3.50 14.33
CA ALA A 77 -36.98 -4.05 13.02
C ALA A 77 -37.08 -2.99 11.92
N MET A 78 -38.04 -2.05 12.01
CA MET A 78 -38.14 -0.94 11.05
C MET A 78 -36.90 -0.03 11.15
N MET A 79 -36.50 0.38 12.35
CA MET A 79 -35.28 1.18 12.55
C MET A 79 -34.03 0.45 12.08
N PHE A 80 -33.93 -0.85 12.36
CA PHE A 80 -32.77 -1.64 11.90
C PHE A 80 -32.66 -1.62 10.38
N ASN A 81 -33.76 -1.92 9.69
CA ASN A 81 -33.80 -1.92 8.22
C ASN A 81 -33.56 -0.52 7.64
N GLU A 82 -34.04 0.53 8.31
CA GLU A 82 -33.77 1.91 7.94
C GLU A 82 -32.27 2.20 8.01
N GLY A 83 -31.59 1.83 9.10
CA GLY A 83 -30.13 1.97 9.23
C GLY A 83 -29.36 1.22 8.14
N VAL A 84 -29.80 -0.01 7.81
CA VAL A 84 -29.21 -0.81 6.72
C VAL A 84 -29.39 -0.14 5.36
N SER A 85 -30.52 0.52 5.11
CA SER A 85 -30.77 1.23 3.83
C SER A 85 -29.80 2.39 3.59
N TRP A 86 -29.15 2.90 4.64
CA TRP A 86 -28.13 3.94 4.56
C TRP A 86 -26.71 3.41 4.38
N LEU A 87 -26.48 2.10 4.53
CA LEU A 87 -25.15 1.48 4.29
C LEU A 87 -24.74 1.46 2.81
N GLY A 88 -25.60 1.97 1.93
CA GLY A 88 -25.36 2.03 0.51
C GLY A 88 -25.70 0.72 -0.19
N LEU A 89 -26.11 0.86 -1.44
CA LEU A 89 -26.33 -0.23 -2.37
C LEU A 89 -25.40 0.00 -3.57
N LYS A 90 -25.34 -0.97 -4.48
CA LYS A 90 -24.52 -0.85 -5.70
C LYS A 90 -24.78 0.46 -6.47
N ASP A 91 -26.01 0.97 -6.38
CA ASP A 91 -26.49 2.15 -7.11
C ASP A 91 -26.66 3.41 -6.24
N LYS A 92 -26.42 3.32 -4.92
CA LYS A 92 -26.60 4.45 -4.00
C LYS A 92 -25.40 4.59 -3.06
N PRO A 93 -24.75 5.75 -2.99
CA PRO A 93 -23.62 5.96 -2.08
C PRO A 93 -24.06 5.77 -0.63
N ALA A 94 -23.17 5.16 0.16
CA ALA A 94 -23.39 4.93 1.57
C ALA A 94 -23.32 6.24 2.36
N ASP A 95 -24.27 6.45 3.28
CA ASP A 95 -24.24 7.50 4.28
C ASP A 95 -24.04 6.88 5.66
N TYR A 96 -22.77 6.60 5.96
CA TYR A 96 -22.38 5.94 7.20
C TYR A 96 -22.73 6.75 8.46
N ALA A 97 -22.79 8.09 8.36
CA ALA A 97 -23.15 8.94 9.49
C ALA A 97 -24.62 8.75 9.86
N LYS A 98 -25.52 8.74 8.87
CA LYS A 98 -26.95 8.47 9.09
C LYS A 98 -27.20 7.04 9.57
N ALA A 99 -26.55 6.06 8.93
CA ALA A 99 -26.67 4.65 9.34
C ALA A 99 -26.27 4.47 10.81
N LYS A 100 -25.11 5.01 11.21
CA LYS A 100 -24.63 4.94 12.60
C LYS A 100 -25.58 5.63 13.57
N GLY A 101 -26.11 6.80 13.21
CA GLY A 101 -27.09 7.53 14.04
C GLY A 101 -28.35 6.70 14.31
N ILE A 102 -28.91 6.05 13.28
CA ILE A 102 -30.10 5.20 13.43
C ILE A 102 -29.80 3.96 14.27
N PHE A 103 -28.66 3.31 14.07
CA PHE A 103 -28.25 2.17 14.90
C PHE A 103 -28.02 2.56 16.36
N ALA A 104 -27.46 3.74 16.62
CA ALA A 104 -27.31 4.26 17.99
C ALA A 104 -28.66 4.51 18.66
N ILE A 105 -29.62 5.12 17.94
CA ILE A 105 -30.98 5.33 18.42
C ILE A 105 -31.67 3.99 18.72
N LEU A 106 -31.52 2.99 17.84
CA LEU A 106 -32.05 1.65 18.04
C LEU A 106 -31.50 1.01 19.32
N ALA A 107 -30.17 1.05 19.51
CA ALA A 107 -29.53 0.48 20.68
C ALA A 107 -29.94 1.17 21.99
N GLN A 108 -30.21 2.47 21.94
CA GLN A 108 -30.65 3.25 23.10
C GLN A 108 -32.13 3.02 23.44
N ASN A 109 -33.02 3.08 22.45
CA ASN A 109 -34.46 3.00 22.66
C ASN A 109 -34.97 1.58 22.87
N TYR A 110 -34.25 0.57 22.34
CA TYR A 110 -34.64 -0.83 22.42
C TYR A 110 -33.52 -1.71 22.97
N PRO A 111 -33.14 -1.55 24.26
CA PRO A 111 -32.00 -2.24 24.86
C PRO A 111 -32.16 -3.77 24.91
N GLN A 112 -33.39 -4.28 24.86
CA GLN A 112 -33.75 -5.71 24.87
C GLN A 112 -34.09 -6.25 23.46
N SER A 113 -33.93 -5.45 22.40
CA SER A 113 -34.21 -5.91 21.04
C SER A 113 -33.21 -6.96 20.58
N LYS A 114 -33.71 -7.95 19.83
CA LYS A 114 -32.88 -8.95 19.14
C LYS A 114 -31.95 -8.35 18.07
N TRP A 115 -32.19 -7.10 17.64
CA TRP A 115 -31.43 -6.39 16.61
C TRP A 115 -30.30 -5.53 17.17
N ARG A 116 -30.27 -5.34 18.49
CA ARG A 116 -29.26 -4.50 19.15
C ARG A 116 -27.83 -4.99 18.91
N PRO A 117 -27.48 -6.28 19.12
CA PRO A 117 -26.11 -6.75 18.90
C PRO A 117 -25.61 -6.52 17.46
N GLN A 118 -26.50 -6.66 16.49
CA GLN A 118 -26.21 -6.44 15.08
C GLN A 118 -26.02 -4.96 14.78
N ALA A 119 -26.87 -4.09 15.35
CA ALA A 119 -26.72 -2.64 15.24
C ALA A 119 -25.38 -2.16 15.81
N GLU A 120 -24.98 -2.66 16.99
CA GLU A 120 -23.68 -2.36 17.60
C GLU A 120 -22.52 -2.86 16.73
N ALA A 121 -22.62 -4.06 16.14
CA ALA A 121 -21.62 -4.57 15.21
C ALA A 121 -21.50 -3.70 13.94
N PHE A 122 -22.61 -3.22 13.39
CA PHE A 122 -22.60 -2.30 12.26
C PHE A 122 -21.95 -0.97 12.61
N MET A 123 -22.20 -0.42 13.80
CA MET A 123 -21.54 0.81 14.25
C MET A 123 -20.01 0.63 14.33
N GLN A 124 -19.54 -0.49 14.88
CA GLN A 124 -18.10 -0.79 14.94
C GLN A 124 -17.49 -0.96 13.55
N LEU A 125 -18.21 -1.62 12.64
CA LEU A 125 -17.76 -1.80 11.26
C LEU A 125 -17.67 -0.45 10.52
N ILE A 126 -18.65 0.43 10.71
CA ILE A 126 -18.63 1.79 10.17
C ILE A 126 -17.39 2.55 10.66
N ASP A 127 -17.09 2.48 11.96
CA ASP A 127 -15.91 3.14 12.53
C ASP A 127 -14.60 2.59 11.95
N ALA A 128 -14.52 1.26 11.77
CA ALA A 128 -13.39 0.63 11.13
C ALA A 128 -13.22 1.10 9.68
N ILE A 129 -14.31 1.18 8.91
CA ILE A 129 -14.29 1.66 7.51
C ILE A 129 -13.81 3.11 7.46
N GLN A 130 -14.35 3.99 8.28
CA GLN A 130 -13.96 5.41 8.32
C GLN A 130 -12.49 5.58 8.72
N SER A 131 -12.02 4.82 9.72
CA SER A 131 -10.61 4.81 10.11
C SER A 131 -9.69 4.35 8.99
N LEU A 132 -10.08 3.29 8.27
CA LEU A 132 -9.32 2.77 7.13
C LEU A 132 -9.29 3.76 5.96
N GLN A 133 -10.41 4.43 5.67
CA GLN A 133 -10.46 5.46 4.63
C GLN A 133 -9.55 6.64 4.95
N ALA A 134 -9.58 7.15 6.19
CA ALA A 134 -8.69 8.22 6.62
C ALA A 134 -7.21 7.84 6.49
N LYS A 135 -6.85 6.61 6.89
CA LYS A 135 -5.49 6.07 6.73
C LYS A 135 -5.10 5.92 5.26
N HIS A 136 -6.02 5.47 4.41
CA HIS A 136 -5.78 5.33 2.99
C HIS A 136 -5.49 6.69 2.34
N LEU A 137 -6.30 7.72 2.62
CA LEU A 137 -6.08 9.08 2.12
C LEU A 137 -4.73 9.64 2.59
N SER A 138 -4.42 9.50 3.88
CA SER A 138 -3.12 9.93 4.42
C SER A 138 -1.94 9.18 3.77
N SER A 139 -2.07 7.87 3.56
CA SER A 139 -1.04 7.08 2.88
C SER A 139 -0.88 7.48 1.41
N GLN A 140 -1.98 7.88 0.75
CA GLN A 140 -1.95 8.35 -0.63
C GLN A 140 -1.23 9.70 -0.73
N ASP A 141 -1.53 10.64 0.16
CA ASP A 141 -0.84 11.94 0.24
C ASP A 141 0.67 11.78 0.47
N LEU A 142 1.06 10.87 1.37
CA LEU A 142 2.46 10.55 1.61
C LEU A 142 3.13 9.92 0.38
N ALA A 143 2.43 9.02 -0.32
CA ALA A 143 2.95 8.41 -1.54
C ALA A 143 3.12 9.44 -2.66
N GLU A 144 2.23 10.43 -2.77
CA GLU A 144 2.36 11.53 -3.73
C GLU A 144 3.54 12.46 -3.41
N LYS A 145 3.72 12.83 -2.14
CA LYS A 145 4.90 13.60 -1.69
C LYS A 145 6.20 12.87 -1.99
N LEU A 146 6.28 11.59 -1.67
CA LEU A 146 7.47 10.78 -1.98
C LEU A 146 7.76 10.71 -3.48
N LYS A 147 6.73 10.63 -4.33
CA LYS A 147 6.90 10.69 -5.79
C LYS A 147 7.40 12.05 -6.26
N GLN A 148 6.94 13.13 -5.65
CA GLN A 148 7.40 14.48 -5.95
C GLN A 148 8.87 14.66 -5.55
N ASP A 149 9.24 14.25 -4.34
CA ASP A 149 10.62 14.30 -3.85
C ASP A 149 11.55 13.46 -4.73
N GLN A 150 11.13 12.25 -5.11
CA GLN A 150 11.89 11.41 -6.03
C GLN A 150 12.13 12.08 -7.39
N LYS A 151 11.12 12.78 -7.93
CA LYS A 151 11.26 13.55 -9.16
C LYS A 151 12.23 14.72 -8.99
N GLN A 152 12.19 15.39 -7.84
CA GLN A 152 13.09 16.49 -7.54
C GLN A 152 14.54 16.01 -7.42
N PHE A 153 14.79 14.96 -6.63
CA PHE A 153 16.13 14.38 -6.49
C PHE A 153 16.71 13.93 -7.83
N LYS A 154 15.89 13.36 -8.72
CA LYS A 154 16.35 13.00 -10.07
C LYS A 154 16.82 14.21 -10.88
N LYS A 155 16.08 15.33 -10.81
CA LYS A 155 16.47 16.59 -11.47
C LYS A 155 17.76 17.14 -10.89
N ASP A 156 17.89 17.14 -9.56
CA ASP A 156 19.06 17.64 -8.87
C ASP A 156 20.31 16.82 -9.24
N ILE A 157 20.20 15.49 -9.24
CA ILE A 157 21.27 14.58 -9.67
C ILE A 157 21.69 14.90 -11.12
N GLN A 158 20.72 15.06 -12.03
CA GLN A 158 21.02 15.37 -13.42
C GLN A 158 21.72 16.73 -13.58
N ALA A 159 21.27 17.75 -12.84
CA ALA A 159 21.89 19.07 -12.85
C ALA A 159 23.33 19.03 -12.31
N LEU A 160 23.56 18.27 -11.23
CA LEU A 160 24.89 18.04 -10.66
C LEU A 160 25.82 17.33 -11.65
N ILE A 161 25.34 16.29 -12.34
CA ILE A 161 26.12 15.57 -13.36
C ILE A 161 26.52 16.54 -14.47
N SER A 162 25.56 17.29 -15.02
CA SER A 162 25.85 18.25 -16.09
C SER A 162 26.83 19.35 -15.66
N LYS A 163 26.75 19.82 -14.41
CA LYS A 163 27.72 20.78 -13.86
C LYS A 163 29.13 20.17 -13.77
N LEU A 164 29.24 18.94 -13.25
CA LEU A 164 30.51 18.23 -13.14
C LEU A 164 31.13 17.95 -14.51
N GLU A 165 30.32 17.63 -15.53
CA GLU A 165 30.79 17.42 -16.89
C GLU A 165 31.42 18.70 -17.47
N VAL A 166 30.79 19.86 -17.25
CA VAL A 166 31.31 21.16 -17.68
C VAL A 166 32.61 21.52 -16.95
N GLU A 167 32.65 21.36 -15.63
CA GLU A 167 33.85 21.63 -14.83
C GLU A 167 35.01 20.71 -15.25
N ASN A 168 34.74 19.42 -15.46
CA ASN A 168 35.74 18.47 -15.90
C ASN A 168 36.28 18.79 -17.30
N ALA A 169 35.41 19.20 -18.24
CA ALA A 169 35.85 19.66 -19.56
C ALA A 169 36.76 20.89 -19.47
N GLY A 170 36.42 21.85 -18.60
CA GLY A 170 37.26 23.02 -18.33
C GLY A 170 38.64 22.65 -17.78
N LEU A 171 38.68 21.75 -16.79
CA LEU A 171 39.95 21.27 -16.21
C LEU A 171 40.79 20.50 -17.23
N VAL A 172 40.18 19.72 -18.13
CA VAL A 172 40.91 19.04 -19.20
C VAL A 172 41.54 20.05 -20.16
N GLN A 173 40.78 21.08 -20.57
CA GLN A 173 41.28 22.14 -21.44
C GLN A 173 42.43 22.93 -20.79
N GLU A 174 42.31 23.28 -19.51
CA GLU A 174 43.38 23.96 -18.78
C GLU A 174 44.64 23.09 -18.68
N ASN A 175 44.49 21.80 -18.39
CA ASN A 175 45.61 20.86 -18.37
C ASN A 175 46.31 20.76 -19.73
N GLU A 176 45.55 20.75 -20.83
CA GLU A 176 46.12 20.76 -22.18
C GLU A 176 46.91 22.04 -22.47
N LYS A 177 46.38 23.19 -22.03
CA LYS A 177 47.07 24.48 -22.15
C LYS A 177 48.38 24.47 -21.35
N LEU A 178 48.33 24.09 -20.07
CA LEU A 178 49.52 24.01 -19.21
C LEU A 178 50.58 23.06 -19.76
N ARG A 179 50.17 21.93 -20.37
CA ARG A 179 51.10 21.01 -21.04
C ARG A 179 51.83 21.68 -22.22
N LYS A 180 51.12 22.45 -23.04
CA LYS A 180 51.71 23.20 -24.16
C LYS A 180 52.68 24.26 -23.66
N ASP A 181 52.30 25.00 -22.61
CA ASP A 181 53.14 26.04 -22.01
C ASP A 181 54.43 25.46 -21.42
N ILE A 182 54.35 24.31 -20.72
CA ILE A 182 55.52 23.58 -20.20
C ILE A 182 56.45 23.16 -21.34
N GLU A 183 55.91 22.66 -22.45
CA GLU A 183 56.74 22.23 -23.59
C GLU A 183 57.45 23.41 -24.25
N LEU A 184 56.77 24.55 -24.40
CA LEU A 184 57.38 25.78 -24.91
C LEU A 184 58.51 26.26 -23.99
N LEU A 185 58.29 26.27 -22.67
CA LEU A 185 59.31 26.68 -21.70
C LEU A 185 60.56 25.79 -21.80
N LYS A 186 60.40 24.48 -21.95
CA LYS A 186 61.54 23.57 -22.16
C LYS A 186 62.31 23.89 -23.44
N GLN A 187 61.61 24.19 -24.53
CA GLN A 187 62.27 24.56 -25.79
C GLN A 187 63.08 25.86 -25.64
N LEU A 188 62.52 26.85 -24.97
CA LEU A 188 63.21 28.12 -24.68
C LEU A 188 64.43 27.91 -23.77
N GLU A 189 64.32 27.07 -22.75
CA GLU A 189 65.43 26.71 -21.85
C GLU A 189 66.60 26.09 -22.64
N VAL A 190 66.32 25.16 -23.56
CA VAL A 190 67.34 24.56 -24.44
C VAL A 190 67.99 25.62 -25.35
N GLN A 191 67.22 26.58 -25.86
CA GLN A 191 67.79 27.67 -26.69
C GLN A 191 68.71 28.59 -25.87
N LEU A 192 68.32 28.92 -24.63
CA LEU A 192 69.14 29.72 -23.74
C LEU A 192 70.44 29.01 -23.37
N ASP A 193 70.41 27.72 -23.06
CA ASP A 193 71.61 26.92 -22.78
C ASP A 193 72.55 26.86 -24.00
N LYS A 194 72.01 26.67 -25.21
CA LYS A 194 72.80 26.71 -26.45
C LYS A 194 73.49 28.06 -26.66
N ARG A 195 72.78 29.16 -26.44
CA ARG A 195 73.36 30.51 -26.54
C ARG A 195 74.43 30.74 -25.47
N GLY A 196 74.20 30.29 -24.24
CA GLY A 196 75.17 30.36 -23.15
C GLY A 196 76.47 29.60 -23.45
N LYS A 197 76.36 28.44 -24.11
CA LYS A 197 77.53 27.66 -24.56
C LYS A 197 78.29 28.29 -25.74
N MET A 198 77.61 29.00 -26.64
CA MET A 198 78.28 29.71 -27.75
C MET A 198 79.02 30.98 -27.32
N LEU A 199 78.67 31.54 -26.16
CA LEU A 199 79.26 32.77 -25.62
C LEU A 199 80.39 32.52 -24.61
N ARG A 200 80.71 31.26 -24.31
CA ARG A 200 81.81 30.84 -23.43
C ARG A 200 82.86 30.10 -24.25
#